data_AF-A0A484ZN60-F1
#
_entry.id   AF-A0A484ZN60-F1
#
_cell.length_a   1.000
_cell.length_b   1.000
_cell.length_c   1.000
_cell.angle_alpha   90.00
_cell.angle_beta   90.00
_cell.angle_gamma   90.00
#
_symmetry.space_group_name_H-M   'P 1'
#
loop_
_entity.id
_entity.type
_entity.pdbx_description
1 polymer ?
#
loop_
_entity_poly.entity_id
_entity_poly.type
_entity_poly.pdbx_seq_one_letter_code
_entity_poly.pdbx_strand_id
1 'polypeptide(L)'
;MNYASTDICNVLYALAKSHNGKNVWLTLNEVPTLVIQTKHDADYVLRRNYVNYEKNMAWFRQALGSSRFFENGQLWKNHKKLTSPI
;
A
#
# COMPACT_ATOMS: atom_id res chain seq x y z
N MET A 1 -10.67 16.40 5.92
CA MET A 1 -9.79 16.47 7.10
C MET A 1 -8.38 16.12 6.65
N ASN A 2 -7.42 17.00 6.89
CA ASN A 2 -6.02 16.78 6.55
C ASN A 2 -5.34 16.14 7.76
N TYR A 3 -4.85 14.91 7.61
CA TYR A 3 -4.13 14.22 8.67
C TYR A 3 -2.63 14.24 8.39
N ALA A 4 -1.83 14.56 9.40
CA ALA A 4 -0.38 14.45 9.32
C ALA A 4 0.02 12.97 9.30
N SER A 5 0.89 12.57 8.37
CA SER A 5 1.35 11.17 8.25
C SER A 5 2.06 10.60 9.49
N THR A 6 2.54 11.45 10.40
CA THR A 6 3.16 11.03 11.66
C THR A 6 2.20 10.37 12.65
N ASP A 7 0.88 10.59 12.48
CA ASP A 7 -0.16 10.00 13.33
C ASP A 7 -1.04 8.97 12.60
N ILE A 8 -0.57 8.47 11.45
CA ILE A 8 -1.38 7.65 10.56
C ILE A 8 -1.95 6.40 11.25
N CYS A 9 -1.20 5.78 12.16
CA CYS A 9 -1.67 4.59 12.89
C CYS A 9 -2.93 4.89 13.72
N ASN A 10 -2.95 5.99 14.48
CA ASN A 10 -4.12 6.35 15.30
C ASN A 10 -5.31 6.73 14.43
N VAL A 11 -5.08 7.42 13.31
CA VAL A 11 -6.12 7.71 12.32
C VAL A 11 -6.74 6.43 11.77
N LEU A 12 -5.91 5.45 11.39
CA LEU A 12 -6.40 4.15 10.90
C LEU A 12 -7.18 3.39 11.97
N TYR A 13 -6.75 3.39 13.24
CA TYR A 13 -7.51 2.76 14.33
C TYR A 13 -8.85 3.46 14.58
N ALA A 14 -8.88 4.80 14.55
CA ALA A 14 -10.12 5.56 14.70
C ALA A 14 -11.10 5.27 13.56
N LEU A 15 -10.61 5.16 12.32
CA LEU A 15 -11.41 4.76 11.16
C LEU A 15 -11.92 3.33 11.27
N ALA A 16 -11.09 2.40 11.73
CA ALA A 16 -11.51 1.02 11.96
C ALA A 16 -12.61 0.93 13.04
N LYS A 17 -12.57 1.78 14.07
CA LYS A 17 -13.61 1.83 15.09
C LYS A 17 -14.92 2.45 14.60
N SER A 18 -14.85 3.52 13.81
CA SER A 18 -16.02 4.30 13.39
C SER A 18 -16.66 3.83 12.08
N HIS A 19 -15.87 3.25 11.17
CA HIS A 19 -16.25 2.87 9.81
C HIS A 19 -15.75 1.45 9.49
N ASN A 20 -15.82 0.55 10.47
CA ASN A 20 -15.35 -0.83 10.31
C ASN A 20 -15.94 -1.49 9.04
N GLY A 21 -15.08 -2.12 8.25
CA GLY A 21 -15.48 -2.84 7.04
C GLY A 21 -16.02 -1.94 5.93
N LYS A 22 -15.81 -0.62 5.99
CA LYS A 22 -16.15 0.33 4.93
C LYS A 22 -14.90 1.03 4.44
N ASN A 23 -14.70 1.07 3.12
CA ASN A 23 -13.61 1.85 2.55
C ASN A 23 -13.91 3.34 2.69
N VAL A 24 -12.88 4.13 2.98
CA VAL A 24 -13.03 5.57 3.25
C VAL A 24 -12.00 6.35 2.46
N TRP A 25 -12.46 7.40 1.77
CA TRP A 25 -11.58 8.39 1.17
C TRP A 25 -11.16 9.42 2.21
N LEU A 26 -9.87 9.73 2.23
CA LEU A 26 -9.30 10.77 3.06
C LEU A 26 -8.12 11.44 2.34
N THR A 27 -7.63 12.55 2.86
CA THR A 27 -6.48 13.26 2.31
C THR A 27 -5.29 13.08 3.24
N LEU A 28 -4.23 12.39 2.77
CA LEU A 28 -2.95 12.24 3.49
C LEU A 28 -1.91 13.09 2.79
N ASN A 29 -1.30 14.03 3.51
CA ASN A 29 -0.28 14.93 2.95
C ASN A 29 -0.72 15.51 1.58
N GLU A 30 -1.96 16.04 1.51
CA GLU A 30 -2.58 16.62 0.31
C GLU A 30 -2.92 15.63 -0.82
N VAL A 31 -2.64 14.34 -0.64
CA VAL A 31 -2.96 13.29 -1.62
C VAL A 31 -4.27 12.60 -1.26
N PRO A 32 -5.28 12.60 -2.16
CA PRO A 32 -6.46 11.76 -2.00
C PRO A 32 -6.07 10.29 -1.92
N THR A 33 -6.43 9.66 -0.80
CA THR A 33 -6.05 8.30 -0.45
C THR A 33 -7.30 7.51 -0.07
N LEU A 34 -7.48 6.36 -0.71
CA LEU A 34 -8.53 5.42 -0.35
C LEU A 34 -8.00 4.41 0.66
N VAL A 35 -8.57 4.39 1.86
CA VAL A 35 -8.30 3.37 2.86
C VAL A 35 -9.23 2.19 2.61
N ILE A 36 -8.64 1.04 2.27
CA ILE A 36 -9.36 -0.21 2.05
C ILE A 36 -9.49 -0.97 3.37
N GLN A 37 -10.73 -1.30 3.74
CA GLN A 37 -11.04 -2.07 4.96
C GLN A 37 -11.82 -3.35 4.68
N THR A 38 -12.44 -3.49 3.50
CA THR A 38 -13.15 -4.72 3.15
C THR A 38 -12.16 -5.82 2.74
N LYS A 39 -12.46 -7.07 3.12
CA LYS A 39 -11.69 -8.24 2.66
C LYS A 39 -11.78 -8.41 1.15
N HIS A 40 -12.94 -8.12 0.55
CA HIS A 40 -13.17 -8.27 -0.89
C HIS A 40 -12.25 -7.34 -1.69
N ASP A 41 -12.21 -6.06 -1.33
CA ASP A 41 -11.41 -5.07 -2.06
C ASP A 41 -9.92 -5.24 -1.76
N ALA A 42 -9.56 -5.67 -0.54
CA ALA A 42 -8.19 -6.04 -0.24
C ALA A 42 -7.70 -7.21 -1.12
N ASP A 43 -8.51 -8.26 -1.30
CA ASP A 43 -8.20 -9.37 -2.21
C ASP A 43 -8.11 -8.91 -3.68
N TYR A 44 -8.97 -7.97 -4.07
CA TYR A 44 -8.94 -7.37 -5.40
C TYR A 44 -7.62 -6.62 -5.64
N VAL A 45 -7.25 -5.68 -4.77
CA VAL A 45 -6.05 -4.86 -4.91
C VAL A 45 -4.77 -5.67 -4.77
N LEU A 46 -4.68 -6.55 -3.76
CA LEU A 46 -3.42 -7.22 -3.42
C LEU A 46 -3.15 -8.49 -4.24
N ARG A 47 -4.18 -9.12 -4.82
CA ARG A 47 -4.03 -10.41 -5.51
C ARG A 47 -4.65 -10.45 -6.89
N ARG A 48 -5.90 -10.06 -7.07
CA ARG A 48 -6.60 -10.23 -8.37
C ARG A 48 -6.16 -9.20 -9.41
N ASN A 49 -5.89 -7.98 -8.98
CA ASN A 49 -5.63 -6.83 -9.84
C ASN A 49 -4.34 -6.08 -9.48
N TYR A 50 -3.43 -6.74 -8.77
CA TYR A 50 -2.21 -6.13 -8.21
C TYR A 50 -1.31 -5.45 -9.26
N VAL A 51 -1.38 -5.87 -10.52
CA VAL A 51 -0.61 -5.28 -11.62
C VAL A 51 -0.97 -3.81 -11.89
N ASN A 52 -2.16 -3.38 -11.49
CA ASN A 52 -2.65 -2.01 -11.63
C ASN A 52 -2.39 -1.13 -10.39
N TYR A 53 -1.73 -1.68 -9.37
CA TYR A 53 -1.43 -0.98 -8.12
C TYR A 53 0.07 -1.03 -7.84
N GLU A 54 0.77 0.03 -8.20
CA GLU A 54 2.20 0.15 -7.94
C GLU A 54 2.49 0.49 -6.48
N LYS A 55 3.60 -0.05 -5.97
CA LYS A 55 4.12 0.37 -4.67
C LYS A 55 4.71 1.77 -4.80
N ASN A 56 4.02 2.76 -4.23
CA ASN A 56 4.52 4.13 -4.18
C ASN A 56 5.54 4.31 -3.03
N MET A 57 6.73 3.72 -3.20
CA MET A 57 7.81 3.68 -2.19
C MET A 57 9.15 4.12 -2.79
N ALA A 58 9.12 5.04 -3.76
CA ALA A 58 10.31 5.47 -4.50
C ALA A 58 11.43 6.00 -3.59
N TRP A 59 11.07 6.72 -2.52
CA TRP A 59 12.03 7.25 -1.54
C TRP A 59 12.73 6.13 -0.75
N PHE A 60 12.01 5.07 -0.38
CA PHE A 60 12.63 3.91 0.28
C PHE A 60 13.61 3.19 -0.64
N ARG A 61 13.29 3.08 -1.93
CA ARG A 61 14.21 2.51 -2.92
C ARG A 61 15.51 3.30 -3.03
N GLN A 62 15.46 4.62 -2.92
CA GLN A 62 16.66 5.47 -2.91
C GLN A 62 17.50 5.24 -1.65
N ALA A 63 16.86 5.13 -0.48
CA ALA A 63 17.55 4.98 0.79
C ALA A 63 18.10 3.55 1.03
N LEU A 64 17.34 2.53 0.64
CA LEU A 64 17.59 1.12 0.99
C LEU A 64 18.00 0.26 -0.22
N GLY A 65 18.08 0.86 -1.41
CA GLY A 65 18.39 0.18 -2.65
C GLY A 65 17.20 -0.59 -3.25
N SER A 66 17.46 -1.24 -4.38
CA SER A 66 16.48 -2.08 -5.07
C SER A 66 16.20 -3.35 -4.26
N SER A 67 14.92 -3.66 -4.05
CA SER A 67 14.52 -4.87 -3.34
C SER A 67 13.13 -5.33 -3.79
N ARG A 68 12.80 -6.61 -3.53
CA ARG A 68 11.45 -7.13 -3.76
C ARG A 68 10.35 -6.35 -3.06
N PHE A 69 10.67 -5.66 -1.97
CA PHE A 69 9.67 -4.93 -1.22
C PHE A 69 9.30 -3.60 -1.90
N PHE A 70 10.23 -2.97 -2.62
CA PHE A 70 10.01 -1.66 -3.27
C PHE A 70 9.79 -1.74 -4.78
N GLU A 71 10.24 -2.82 -5.43
CA GLU A 71 10.17 -2.96 -6.88
C GLU A 71 8.76 -3.41 -7.36
N ASN A 72 8.43 -3.03 -8.60
CA ASN A 72 7.21 -3.38 -9.31
C ASN A 72 7.50 -4.18 -10.59
N GLY A 73 6.47 -4.77 -11.20
CA GLY A 73 6.54 -5.36 -12.55
C GLY A 73 7.67 -6.38 -12.76
N GLN A 74 8.43 -6.20 -13.84
CA GLN A 74 9.47 -7.15 -14.26
C GLN A 74 10.67 -7.17 -13.31
N LEU A 75 11.07 -6.02 -12.77
CA LEU A 75 12.16 -5.94 -11.79
C LEU A 75 11.83 -6.78 -10.55
N TRP A 76 10.60 -6.65 -10.05
CA TRP A 76 10.13 -7.47 -8.94
C TRP A 76 10.16 -8.98 -9.27
N LYS A 77 9.72 -9.38 -10.47
CA LYS A 77 9.77 -10.78 -10.92
C LYS A 77 11.20 -11.32 -10.97
N ASN A 78 12.14 -10.52 -11.45
CA ASN A 78 13.56 -10.87 -11.50
C ASN A 78 14.10 -11.09 -10.08
N HIS A 79 13.88 -10.14 -9.16
CA HIS A 79 14.30 -10.30 -7.77
C HIS A 79 13.63 -11.48 -7.06
N LYS A 80 12.35 -11.77 -7.36
CA LYS A 80 11.65 -12.96 -6.84
C LYS A 80 12.33 -14.25 -7.31
N LYS A 81 12.64 -14.38 -8.60
CA LYS A 81 13.30 -15.56 -9.16
C LYS A 81 14.65 -15.83 -8.49
N LEU A 82 15.40 -14.78 -8.16
CA LEU A 82 16.72 -14.89 -7.55
C LEU A 82 16.68 -15.30 -6.07
N THR A 83 15.68 -14.84 -5.32
CA THR A 83 15.61 -15.01 -3.85
C THR A 83 14.65 -16.10 -3.39
N SER A 84 13.77 -16.55 -4.28
CA SER A 84 12.88 -17.69 -4.06
C SER A 84 12.83 -18.50 -5.35
N PRO A 85 13.97 -19.12 -5.75
CA PRO A 85 13.96 -20.10 -6.81
C PRO A 85 13.04 -21.26 -6.40
N ILE A 86 12.19 -21.70 -7.33
CA ILE A 86 11.42 -22.94 -7.19
C ILE A 86 12.36 -24.09 -7.55
#